data_AF-A0A258SLN4-F1
#
_entry.id   AF-A0A258SLN4-F1
#
_cell.length_a   1.000
_cell.length_b   1.000
_cell.length_c   1.000
_cell.angle_alpha   90.00
_cell.angle_beta   90.00
_cell.angle_gamma   90.00
#
_symmetry.space_group_name_H-M   'P 1'
#
loop_
_entity.id
_entity.type
_entity.pdbx_description
1 polymer ?
#
loop_
_entity_poly.entity_id
_entity_poly.type
_entity_poly.pdbx_seq_one_letter_code
_entity_poly.pdbx_strand_id
1 'polypeptide(L)'
;MPDNSVVVNLNQFERTRRAQVSAEILSILHGSRDLLIEGATRVLTRQTEAMANTLLAMADRTPLLDTRNIYYAAQGILDKQANELLSACKEAFCQAFNDFAHNREKPAGAELQELSLVDDHDFEITLAIDKATSRLRYNCAEELVALDAR
;
A
#
# COMPACT_ATOMS: atom_id res chain seq x y z
N MET A 1 -29.15 9.90 37.90
CA MET A 1 -28.77 9.31 36.61
C MET A 1 -27.37 9.79 36.32
N PRO A 2 -26.32 8.95 36.34
CA PRO A 2 -25.00 9.42 35.94
C PRO A 2 -24.92 9.39 34.41
N ASP A 3 -24.62 10.54 33.82
CA ASP A 3 -24.32 10.69 32.40
C ASP A 3 -23.00 9.98 32.09
N ASN A 4 -23.10 8.77 31.53
CA ASN A 4 -21.96 8.09 30.92
C ASN A 4 -21.65 8.76 29.56
N SER A 5 -21.00 9.92 29.61
CA SER A 5 -20.33 10.48 28.43
C SER A 5 -19.12 9.59 28.12
N VAL A 6 -19.32 8.65 27.20
CA VAL A 6 -18.23 7.84 26.64
C VAL A 6 -17.45 8.73 25.68
N VAL A 7 -16.45 9.44 26.20
CA VAL A 7 -15.49 10.18 25.38
C VAL A 7 -14.59 9.15 24.71
N VAL A 8 -14.98 8.73 23.50
CA VAL A 8 -14.16 7.87 22.66
C VAL A 8 -13.12 8.73 21.97
N ASN A 9 -11.84 8.44 22.22
CA ASN A 9 -10.75 9.10 21.54
C ASN A 9 -10.84 8.78 20.03
N LEU A 10 -10.97 9.80 19.18
CA LEU A 10 -11.11 9.64 17.73
C LEU A 10 -9.94 8.84 17.13
N ASN A 11 -8.73 8.97 17.68
CA ASN A 11 -7.56 8.18 17.26
C ASN A 11 -7.66 6.70 17.67
N GLN A 12 -8.35 6.39 18.78
CA GLN A 12 -8.64 5.00 19.15
C GLN A 12 -9.75 4.43 18.26
N PHE A 13 -10.78 5.22 17.95
CA PHE A 13 -11.87 4.82 17.05
C PHE A 13 -11.37 4.58 15.61
N GLU A 14 -10.51 5.46 15.10
CA GLU A 14 -9.79 5.32 13.83
C GLU A 14 -8.87 4.09 13.84
N ARG A 15 -8.15 3.81 14.94
CA ARG A 15 -7.34 2.58 15.07
C ARG A 15 -8.18 1.31 15.09
N THR A 16 -9.37 1.34 15.70
CA THR A 16 -10.31 0.21 15.67
C THR A 16 -10.95 0.03 14.29
N ARG A 17 -11.06 1.11 13.51
CA ARG A 17 -11.64 1.13 12.16
C ARG A 17 -10.62 0.99 11.02
N ARG A 18 -9.31 1.13 11.29
CA ARG A 18 -8.22 0.64 10.42
C ARG A 18 -8.37 -0.88 10.35
N ALA A 19 -9.16 -1.26 9.35
CA ALA A 19 -10.09 -2.36 9.37
C ALA A 19 -9.45 -3.71 9.69
N GLN A 20 -9.98 -4.36 10.72
CA GLN A 20 -10.10 -5.81 10.69
C GLN A 20 -10.92 -6.14 9.43
N VAL A 21 -10.27 -6.54 8.34
CA VAL A 21 -10.96 -7.06 7.16
C VAL A 21 -11.85 -8.20 7.65
N SER A 22 -13.15 -8.17 7.35
CA SER A 22 -14.06 -9.22 7.83
C SER A 22 -13.58 -10.58 7.30
N ALA A 23 -13.78 -11.64 8.09
CA ALA A 23 -13.35 -12.99 7.70
C ALA A 23 -13.92 -13.43 6.34
N GLU A 24 -15.13 -12.95 6.02
CA GLU A 24 -15.79 -13.17 4.73
C GLU A 24 -15.06 -12.48 3.57
N ILE A 25 -14.65 -11.21 3.74
CA ILE A 25 -13.87 -10.49 2.73
C ILE A 25 -12.50 -11.12 2.55
N LEU A 26 -11.83 -11.52 3.63
CA LEU A 26 -10.55 -12.24 3.56
C LEU A 26 -10.68 -13.57 2.81
N SER A 27 -11.76 -14.31 3.03
CA SER A 27 -12.03 -15.56 2.32
C SER A 27 -12.17 -15.34 0.81
N ILE A 28 -12.94 -14.33 0.40
CA ILE A 28 -13.09 -13.96 -1.02
C ILE A 28 -11.75 -13.52 -1.62
N LEU A 29 -10.98 -12.72 -0.89
CA LEU A 29 -9.65 -12.27 -1.29
C LEU A 29 -8.69 -13.44 -1.48
N HIS A 30 -8.65 -14.41 -0.55
CA HIS A 30 -7.84 -15.62 -0.71
C HIS A 30 -8.27 -16.45 -1.92
N GLY A 31 -9.58 -16.61 -2.15
CA GLY A 31 -10.09 -17.26 -3.37
C GLY A 31 -9.65 -16.56 -4.66
N SER A 32 -9.69 -15.22 -4.67
CA SER A 32 -9.21 -14.43 -5.82
C SER A 32 -7.70 -14.55 -6.05
N ARG A 33 -6.91 -14.60 -4.97
CA ARG A 33 -5.47 -14.86 -5.01
C ARG A 33 -5.18 -16.22 -5.64
N ASP A 34 -5.90 -17.26 -5.23
CA ASP A 34 -5.65 -18.62 -5.70
C ASP A 34 -5.97 -18.75 -7.21
N LEU A 35 -7.01 -18.08 -7.69
CA LEU A 35 -7.31 -17.97 -9.13
C LEU A 35 -6.20 -17.25 -9.90
N LEU A 36 -5.65 -16.16 -9.35
CA LEU A 36 -4.53 -15.44 -9.96
C LEU A 36 -3.27 -16.32 -10.03
N ILE A 37 -2.96 -17.03 -8.94
CA ILE A 37 -1.84 -17.98 -8.89
C ILE A 37 -2.01 -19.06 -9.95
N GLU A 38 -3.20 -19.63 -10.08
CA GLU A 38 -3.49 -20.66 -11.08
C GLU A 38 -3.28 -20.13 -12.51
N GLY A 39 -3.81 -18.94 -12.81
CA GLY A 39 -3.62 -18.28 -14.10
C GLY A 39 -2.13 -18.01 -14.40
N ALA A 40 -1.41 -17.42 -13.46
CA ALA A 40 0.02 -17.13 -13.60
C ALA A 40 0.84 -18.40 -13.77
N THR A 41 0.53 -19.45 -13.00
CA THR A 41 1.16 -20.77 -13.10
C THR A 41 1.02 -21.33 -14.50
N ARG A 42 -0.19 -21.36 -15.05
CA ARG A 42 -0.44 -21.88 -16.40
C ARG A 42 0.36 -21.12 -17.47
N VAL A 43 0.41 -19.79 -17.37
CA VAL A 43 1.16 -18.95 -18.30
C VAL A 43 2.67 -19.20 -18.17
N LEU A 44 3.20 -19.22 -16.95
CA LEU A 44 4.62 -19.46 -16.70
C LEU A 44 5.05 -20.84 -17.19
N THR A 45 4.29 -21.90 -16.92
CA THR A 45 4.57 -23.25 -17.44
C THR A 45 4.63 -23.25 -18.97
N ARG A 46 3.62 -22.66 -19.63
CA ARG A 46 3.57 -22.58 -21.10
C ARG A 46 4.77 -21.80 -21.66
N GLN A 47 5.16 -20.70 -21.02
CA GLN A 47 6.30 -19.90 -21.47
C GLN A 47 7.63 -20.62 -21.29
N THR A 48 7.79 -21.34 -20.18
CA THR A 48 8.97 -22.19 -19.95
C THR A 48 9.09 -23.28 -21.02
N GLU A 49 8.00 -23.98 -21.35
CA GLU A 49 7.98 -24.98 -22.42
C GLU A 49 8.31 -24.35 -23.79
N ALA A 50 7.75 -23.18 -24.10
CA ALA A 50 8.05 -22.46 -25.33
C ALA A 50 9.53 -22.05 -25.41
N MET A 51 10.11 -21.63 -24.29
CA MET A 51 11.52 -21.25 -24.20
C MET A 51 12.44 -22.47 -24.37
N ALA A 52 12.12 -23.61 -23.74
CA ALA A 52 12.85 -24.87 -23.92
C ALA A 52 12.86 -25.30 -25.41
N ASN A 53 11.70 -25.24 -26.07
CA ASN A 53 11.60 -25.53 -27.50
C ASN A 53 12.40 -24.54 -28.37
N THR A 54 12.45 -23.27 -27.98
CA THR A 54 13.24 -22.26 -28.69
C THR A 54 14.73 -22.51 -28.55
N LEU A 55 15.20 -22.89 -27.35
CA LEU A 55 16.60 -23.26 -27.11
C LEU A 55 16.99 -24.48 -27.95
N LEU A 56 16.13 -25.50 -28.00
CA LEU A 56 16.33 -26.68 -28.84
C LEU A 56 16.43 -26.30 -30.33
N ALA A 57 15.51 -25.48 -30.83
CA ALA A 57 15.52 -25.02 -32.21
C ALA A 57 16.77 -24.17 -32.55
N MET A 58 17.28 -23.40 -31.59
CA MET A 58 18.54 -22.66 -31.75
C MET A 58 19.75 -23.60 -31.78
N ALA A 59 19.76 -24.65 -30.96
CA ALA A 59 20.79 -25.68 -30.99
C ALA A 59 20.85 -26.38 -32.36
N ASP A 60 19.71 -26.76 -32.92
CA ASP A 60 19.61 -27.47 -34.21
C ASP A 60 20.09 -26.63 -35.41
N ARG A 61 19.92 -25.31 -35.34
CA ARG A 61 20.29 -24.38 -36.43
C ARG A 61 21.73 -23.89 -36.35
N THR A 62 22.45 -24.20 -35.27
CA THR A 62 23.77 -23.65 -35.01
C THR A 62 24.88 -24.56 -35.58
N PRO A 63 25.77 -24.04 -36.46
CA PRO A 63 26.85 -24.85 -37.05
C PRO A 63 28.05 -25.05 -36.11
N LEU A 64 28.19 -24.21 -35.09
CA LEU A 64 29.30 -24.24 -34.14
C LEU A 64 28.98 -25.19 -32.98
N LEU A 65 29.85 -26.19 -32.78
CA LEU A 65 29.67 -27.22 -31.74
C LEU A 65 29.58 -26.61 -30.33
N ASP A 66 30.46 -25.66 -30.01
CA ASP A 66 30.50 -25.05 -28.68
C ASP A 66 29.22 -24.26 -28.38
N THR A 67 28.74 -23.48 -29.34
CA THR A 67 27.50 -22.72 -29.22
C THR A 67 26.28 -23.64 -29.09
N ARG A 68 26.25 -24.76 -29.84
CA ARG A 68 25.22 -25.79 -29.69
C ARG A 68 25.20 -26.39 -28.28
N ASN A 69 26.38 -26.69 -27.73
CA ASN A 69 26.49 -27.22 -26.36
C ASN A 69 25.96 -26.22 -25.32
N ILE A 70 26.18 -24.92 -25.51
CA ILE A 70 25.64 -23.86 -24.63
C ILE A 70 24.11 -23.87 -24.63
N TYR A 71 23.46 -23.98 -25.80
CA TYR A 71 22.00 -24.03 -25.86
C TYR A 71 21.41 -25.26 -25.15
N TYR A 72 21.99 -26.45 -25.34
CA TYR A 72 21.57 -27.64 -24.61
C TYR A 72 21.81 -27.53 -23.10
N ALA A 73 22.92 -26.92 -22.67
CA ALA A 73 23.19 -26.67 -21.26
C ALA A 73 22.15 -25.72 -20.67
N ALA A 74 21.81 -24.63 -21.36
CA ALA A 74 20.78 -23.69 -20.94
C ALA A 74 19.40 -24.35 -20.85
N GLN A 75 19.02 -25.17 -21.84
CA GLN A 75 17.77 -25.94 -21.81
C GLN A 75 17.74 -26.90 -20.62
N GLY A 76 18.83 -27.64 -20.38
CA GLY A 76 18.93 -28.56 -19.25
C GLY A 76 18.87 -27.87 -17.88
N ILE A 77 19.37 -26.64 -17.75
CA ILE A 77 19.21 -25.83 -16.53
C ILE A 77 17.75 -25.39 -16.38
N LEU A 78 17.14 -24.87 -17.45
CA LEU A 78 15.76 -24.42 -17.46
C LEU A 78 14.81 -25.54 -17.04
N ASP A 79 14.93 -26.73 -17.62
CA ASP A 79 14.06 -27.87 -17.33
C ASP A 79 14.19 -28.34 -15.88
N LYS A 80 15.41 -28.32 -15.32
CA LYS A 80 15.66 -28.70 -13.92
C LYS A 80 15.08 -27.69 -12.93
N GLN A 81 15.27 -26.40 -13.22
CA GLN A 81 14.93 -25.32 -12.28
C GLN A 81 13.51 -24.78 -12.46
N ALA A 82 12.82 -25.11 -13.56
CA ALA A 82 11.49 -24.59 -13.88
C ALA A 82 10.47 -24.78 -12.75
N ASN A 83 10.41 -25.99 -12.19
CA ASN A 83 9.46 -26.31 -11.12
C ASN A 83 9.82 -25.60 -9.81
N GLU A 84 11.11 -25.49 -9.49
CA GLU A 84 11.59 -24.78 -8.30
C GLU A 84 11.29 -23.29 -8.41
N LEU A 85 11.59 -22.68 -9.56
CA LEU A 85 11.28 -21.29 -9.85
C LEU A 85 9.77 -21.02 -9.75
N LEU A 86 8.95 -21.91 -10.32
CA LEU A 86 7.49 -21.80 -10.25
C LEU A 86 6.97 -21.94 -8.81
N SER A 87 7.56 -22.82 -8.01
CA SER A 87 7.23 -22.93 -6.58
C SER A 87 7.60 -21.66 -5.81
N ALA A 88 8.80 -21.13 -6.04
CA ALA A 88 9.26 -19.89 -5.41
C ALA A 88 8.37 -18.68 -5.79
N CYS A 89 7.95 -18.58 -7.06
CA CYS A 89 7.01 -17.55 -7.50
C CYS A 89 5.66 -17.65 -6.78
N LYS A 90 5.12 -18.87 -6.63
CA LYS A 90 3.86 -19.08 -5.89
C LYS A 90 3.98 -18.66 -4.44
N GLU A 91 5.06 -19.08 -3.79
CA GLU A 91 5.30 -18.77 -2.37
C GLU A 91 5.47 -17.26 -2.15
N ALA A 92 6.29 -16.61 -2.96
CA ALA A 92 6.49 -15.16 -2.89
C ALA A 92 5.19 -14.38 -3.13
N PHE A 93 4.38 -14.80 -4.11
CA PHE A 93 3.09 -14.16 -4.36
C PHE A 93 2.11 -14.34 -3.20
N CYS A 94 2.04 -15.54 -2.62
CA CYS A 94 1.22 -15.80 -1.44
C CYS A 94 1.64 -14.93 -0.25
N GLN A 95 2.94 -14.82 0.02
CA GLN A 95 3.48 -14.00 1.10
C GLN A 95 3.15 -12.52 0.89
N ALA A 96 3.47 -11.96 -0.27
CA ALA A 96 3.18 -10.57 -0.61
C ALA A 96 1.68 -10.26 -0.54
N PHE A 97 0.83 -11.15 -1.04
CA PHE A 97 -0.62 -10.98 -0.94
C PHE A 97 -1.10 -10.99 0.51
N ASN A 98 -0.59 -11.90 1.34
CA ASN A 98 -0.98 -11.97 2.74
C ASN A 98 -0.55 -10.71 3.49
N ASP A 99 0.65 -10.19 3.24
CA ASP A 99 1.13 -8.96 3.87
C ASP A 99 0.31 -7.74 3.43
N PHE A 100 -0.05 -7.67 2.15
CA PHE A 100 -0.99 -6.67 1.63
C PHE A 100 -2.37 -6.77 2.28
N ALA A 101 -2.98 -7.96 2.30
CA ALA A 101 -4.34 -8.17 2.81
C ALA A 101 -4.46 -7.89 4.32
N HIS A 102 -3.36 -8.06 5.07
CA HIS A 102 -3.31 -7.78 6.51
C HIS A 102 -2.78 -6.38 6.82
N ASN A 103 -2.58 -5.50 5.82
CA ASN A 103 -1.94 -4.18 5.99
C ASN A 103 -0.61 -4.25 6.78
N ARG A 104 0.15 -5.34 6.60
CA ARG A 104 1.48 -5.51 7.22
C ARG A 104 2.56 -4.75 6.46
N GLU A 105 2.34 -4.52 5.16
CA GLU A 105 3.07 -3.48 4.43
C GLU A 105 2.54 -2.12 4.86
N LYS A 106 3.10 -1.57 5.94
CA LYS A 106 3.11 -0.12 6.12
C LYS A 106 4.07 0.40 5.05
N PRO A 107 3.63 1.03 3.96
CA PRO A 107 4.56 1.68 3.06
C PRO A 107 5.32 2.71 3.89
N ALA A 108 6.62 2.51 4.05
CA ALA A 108 7.51 3.51 4.66
C ALA A 108 7.61 4.81 3.83
N GLY A 109 6.70 5.02 2.87
CA GLY A 109 6.63 6.19 2.00
C GLY A 109 5.21 6.52 1.52
N ALA A 110 4.15 5.97 2.15
CA ALA A 110 2.81 6.55 2.04
C ALA A 110 2.43 7.20 3.36
N GLU A 111 3.29 8.12 3.80
CA GLU A 111 2.79 9.45 4.14
C GLU A 111 2.12 9.98 2.87
N LEU A 112 0.92 9.47 2.56
CA LEU A 112 -0.10 10.30 1.94
C LEU A 112 -0.29 11.41 2.95
N GLN A 113 0.56 12.42 2.78
CA GLN A 113 0.44 13.76 3.30
C GLN A 113 -1.04 14.02 3.44
N GLU A 114 -1.51 13.93 4.69
CA GLU A 114 -2.91 14.10 5.03
C GLU A 114 -3.28 15.42 4.37
N LEU A 115 -4.07 15.34 3.29
CA LEU A 115 -4.66 16.51 2.65
C LEU A 115 -5.74 17.02 3.60
N SER A 116 -5.32 17.48 4.78
CA SER A 116 -6.12 18.34 5.62
C SER A 116 -6.07 19.71 4.96
N LEU A 117 -7.19 20.12 4.37
CA LEU A 117 -7.36 21.44 3.77
C LEU A 117 -7.33 22.58 4.81
N VAL A 118 -7.18 22.23 6.08
CA VAL A 118 -7.15 23.13 7.24
C VAL A 118 -6.01 22.63 8.13
N ASP A 119 -5.03 23.49 8.40
CA ASP A 119 -3.95 23.16 9.34
C ASP A 119 -4.57 23.00 10.73
N ASP A 120 -4.04 22.08 11.55
CA ASP A 120 -4.53 21.84 12.92
C ASP A 120 -4.54 23.13 13.77
N HIS A 121 -3.70 24.11 13.39
CA HIS A 121 -3.59 25.40 14.05
C HIS A 121 -4.47 26.51 13.45
N ASP A 122 -5.16 26.32 12.32
CA ASP A 122 -5.94 27.39 11.68
C ASP A 122 -7.10 27.87 12.57
N PHE A 123 -7.73 26.94 13.30
CA PHE A 123 -8.75 27.29 14.29
C PHE A 123 -8.16 28.07 15.47
N GLU A 124 -7.00 27.65 15.97
CA GLU A 124 -6.31 28.33 17.07
C GLU A 124 -5.82 29.73 16.67
N ILE A 125 -5.30 29.87 15.45
CA ILE A 125 -4.90 31.15 14.85
C ILE A 125 -6.11 32.07 14.69
N THR A 126 -7.21 31.56 14.14
CA THR A 126 -8.45 32.33 13.98
C THR A 126 -8.97 32.80 15.34
N LEU A 127 -8.98 31.94 16.35
CA LEU A 127 -9.40 32.26 17.71
C LEU A 127 -8.48 33.31 18.36
N ALA A 128 -7.16 33.19 18.17
CA ALA A 128 -6.19 34.15 18.69
C ALA A 128 -6.36 35.53 18.04
N ILE A 129 -6.56 35.58 16.72
CA ILE A 129 -6.83 36.82 15.97
C ILE A 129 -8.13 37.46 16.42
N ASP A 130 -9.22 36.69 16.58
CA ASP A 130 -10.51 37.24 16.98
C ASP A 130 -10.48 37.79 18.42
N LYS A 131 -9.77 37.10 19.31
CA LYS A 131 -9.52 37.56 20.68
C LYS A 131 -8.67 38.84 20.72
N ALA A 132 -7.60 38.91 19.93
CA ALA A 132 -6.77 40.10 19.83
C ALA A 132 -7.55 41.29 19.23
N THR A 133 -8.34 41.05 18.19
CA THR A 133 -9.19 42.04 17.53
C THR A 133 -10.25 42.58 18.49
N SER A 134 -10.90 41.71 19.26
CA SER A 134 -11.88 42.10 20.27
C SER A 134 -11.26 42.97 21.37
N ARG A 135 -10.05 42.64 21.84
CA ARG A 135 -9.31 43.45 22.82
C ARG A 135 -8.91 44.81 22.26
N LEU A 136 -8.43 44.87 21.03
CA LEU A 136 -8.10 46.15 20.37
C LEU A 136 -9.34 47.03 20.21
N ARG A 137 -10.47 46.46 19.75
CA ARG A 137 -11.74 47.20 19.64
C ARG A 137 -12.21 47.73 20.99
N TYR A 138 -12.11 46.92 22.04
CA TYR A 138 -12.47 47.34 23.39
C TYR A 138 -11.58 48.48 23.89
N ASN A 139 -10.24 48.36 23.77
CA ASN A 139 -9.32 49.41 24.19
C ASN A 139 -9.51 50.71 23.40
N CYS A 140 -9.71 50.65 22.08
CA CYS A 140 -10.00 51.84 21.28
C CYS A 140 -11.32 52.49 21.66
N ALA A 141 -12.36 51.70 22.00
CA ALA A 141 -13.63 52.24 22.46
C ALA A 141 -13.50 52.90 23.84
N GLU A 142 -12.71 52.32 24.74
CA GLU A 142 -12.43 52.89 26.07
C GLU A 142 -11.63 54.20 25.96
N GLU A 143 -10.61 54.26 25.11
CA GLU A 143 -9.86 55.50 24.86
C GLU A 143 -10.70 56.59 24.20
N LEU A 144 -11.61 56.24 23.29
CA LEU A 144 -12.54 57.20 22.67
C LEU A 144 -13.56 57.75 23.66
N VAL A 145 -14.09 56.92 24.57
CA VAL A 145 -14.97 57.37 25.67
C VAL A 145 -14.20 58.26 26.64
N ALA A 146 -12.94 57.94 26.94
CA ALA A 146 -12.08 58.79 27.77
C ALA A 146 -11.74 60.13 27.10
N LEU A 147 -11.71 60.20 25.76
CA LEU A 147 -11.51 61.42 25.00
C LEU A 147 -12.76 62.32 24.96
N ASP A 148 -13.95 61.73 24.88
CA ASP A 148 -15.26 62.42 24.86
C ASP A 148 -15.68 62.97 26.24
N ALA A 149 -15.05 62.46 27.32
CA ALA A 149 -15.28 62.88 28.70
C ALA A 149 -14.38 64.05 29.17
N ARG A 150 -13.67 64.74 28.27
CA ARG A 150 -12.86 65.94 28.53
C ARG A 150 -13.48 67.20 27.94
#